data_AF-A0A397S6N8-F1
#
_entry.id   AF-A0A397S6N8-F1
#
_cell.length_a   1.000
_cell.length_b   1.000
_cell.length_c   1.000
_cell.angle_alpha   90.00
_cell.angle_beta   90.00
_cell.angle_gamma   90.00
#
_symmetry.space_group_name_H-M   'P 1'
#
loop_
_entity.id
_entity.type
_entity.pdbx_description
1 polymer ?
#
loop_
_entity_poly.entity_id
_entity_poly.type
_entity_poly.pdbx_seq_one_letter_code
_entity_poly.pdbx_strand_id
1 'polypeptide(L)'
;MSELSMWLSERLCKYNKKEEFENLPIDIVQEIAKVKPNNLRPSNRFLGEAENVIFWVFDLPRVITCPGRTTICLEHCYQKDVVKMHKEKGKDSPIEVHHKINFFRSLQNDFVDNMVKEINNKKPNGKDLYIRIHACGDFYDEEYLNKWIEIATEVKKTHPKYYFMAYTKSYKILDNVMKEKIAKDSQYTLDDTNIHFMASIMDDTKKEDMEIIERYHMPKYIATSKDVSSNVLNDCKSIDCAKCLKCYNKPKGEIVTNLR
;
A
#
# COMPACT_ATOMS: atom_id res chain seq x y z
N MET A 1 -21.25 -4.22 23.46
CA MET A 1 -20.15 -3.93 22.53
C MET A 1 -19.88 -5.20 21.73
N SER A 2 -19.87 -5.14 20.39
CA SER A 2 -19.54 -6.31 19.56
C SER A 2 -18.08 -6.72 19.74
N GLU A 3 -17.74 -7.99 19.52
CA GLU A 3 -16.33 -8.48 19.59
C GLU A 3 -15.39 -7.61 18.74
N LEU A 4 -15.83 -7.20 17.55
CA LEU A 4 -15.08 -6.31 16.67
C LEU A 4 -14.88 -4.91 17.28
N SER A 5 -15.84 -4.37 18.02
CA SER A 5 -15.70 -3.08 18.73
C SER A 5 -14.72 -3.16 19.91
N MET A 6 -14.68 -4.29 20.61
CA MET A 6 -13.68 -4.54 21.66
C MET A 6 -12.29 -4.71 21.05
N TRP A 7 -12.17 -5.50 19.97
CA TRP A 7 -10.92 -5.70 19.23
C TRP A 7 -10.37 -4.39 18.61
N LEU A 8 -11.24 -3.58 18.01
CA LEU A 8 -10.89 -2.23 17.53
C LEU A 8 -10.47 -1.32 18.67
N SER A 9 -11.20 -1.32 19.79
CA SER A 9 -10.82 -0.54 20.96
C SER A 9 -9.47 -0.97 21.52
N GLU A 10 -9.17 -2.27 21.60
CA GLU A 10 -7.88 -2.80 22.06
C GLU A 10 -6.74 -2.39 21.11
N ARG A 11 -6.92 -2.49 19.79
CA ARG A 11 -5.91 -2.05 18.82
C ARG A 11 -5.77 -0.54 18.75
N LEU A 12 -6.85 0.23 18.81
CA LEU A 12 -6.83 1.70 18.84
C LEU A 12 -6.21 2.23 20.15
N CYS A 13 -6.44 1.54 21.28
CA CYS A 13 -5.75 1.78 22.56
C CYS A 13 -4.27 1.45 22.48
N LYS A 14 -3.88 0.33 21.84
CA LYS A 14 -2.47 -0.04 21.61
C LYS A 14 -1.68 1.05 20.87
N TYR A 15 -2.36 1.86 20.06
CA TYR A 15 -1.74 2.94 19.28
C TYR A 15 -2.10 4.35 19.74
N ASN A 16 -2.80 4.51 20.89
CA ASN A 16 -3.17 5.79 21.51
C ASN A 16 -3.87 6.79 20.56
N LYS A 17 -4.79 6.32 19.71
CA LYS A 17 -5.34 7.07 18.55
C LYS A 17 -6.87 6.99 18.40
N LYS A 18 -7.60 6.95 19.52
CA LYS A 18 -9.07 6.94 19.50
C LYS A 18 -9.63 8.15 18.73
N GLU A 19 -9.04 9.32 18.93
CA GLU A 19 -9.40 10.61 18.31
C GLU A 19 -9.30 10.65 16.77
N GLU A 20 -8.45 9.86 16.12
CA GLU A 20 -8.30 9.89 14.65
C GLU A 20 -9.46 9.18 13.91
N PHE A 21 -10.21 8.33 14.61
CA PHE A 21 -11.42 7.68 14.08
C PHE A 21 -12.73 8.38 14.48
N GLU A 22 -12.69 9.27 15.49
CA GLU A 22 -13.87 9.76 16.22
C GLU A 22 -14.95 10.47 15.39
N ASN A 23 -14.64 10.93 14.17
CA ASN A 23 -15.61 11.68 13.36
C ASN A 23 -16.55 10.81 12.51
N LEU A 24 -16.33 9.49 12.41
CA LEU A 24 -17.28 8.58 11.77
C LEU A 24 -17.66 7.44 12.73
N PRO A 25 -18.93 7.33 13.11
CA PRO A 25 -19.40 6.22 13.92
C PRO A 25 -19.00 4.88 13.27
N ILE A 26 -18.27 4.05 14.02
CA ILE A 26 -17.69 2.79 13.55
C ILE A 26 -18.77 1.87 12.94
N ASP A 27 -19.96 1.88 13.53
CA ASP A 27 -21.18 1.22 13.06
C ASP A 27 -21.60 1.68 11.66
N ILE A 28 -21.58 2.98 11.37
CA ILE A 28 -21.91 3.51 10.04
C ILE A 28 -20.88 3.07 8.99
N VAL A 29 -19.59 3.08 9.32
CA VAL A 29 -18.55 2.64 8.39
C VAL A 29 -18.64 1.13 8.15
N GLN A 30 -18.96 0.34 9.17
CA GLN A 30 -19.19 -1.10 9.06
C GLN A 30 -20.38 -1.40 8.14
N GLU A 31 -21.49 -0.67 8.28
CA GLU A 31 -22.66 -0.82 7.40
C GLU A 31 -22.32 -0.42 5.96
N ILE A 32 -21.67 0.73 5.72
CA ILE A 32 -21.26 1.15 4.37
C ILE A 32 -20.33 0.13 3.72
N ALA A 33 -19.40 -0.41 4.50
CA ALA A 33 -18.48 -1.42 4.03
C ALA A 33 -19.27 -2.63 3.50
N LYS A 34 -20.34 -3.07 4.18
CA LYS A 34 -21.14 -4.25 3.78
C LYS A 34 -21.85 -4.09 2.44
N VAL A 35 -22.23 -2.87 2.07
CA VAL A 35 -23.07 -2.60 0.89
C VAL A 35 -22.36 -2.02 -0.33
N LYS A 36 -21.10 -1.57 -0.22
CA LYS A 36 -20.42 -0.92 -1.36
C LYS A 36 -19.49 -1.88 -2.11
N PRO A 37 -19.86 -2.35 -3.31
CA PRO A 37 -18.90 -2.96 -4.22
C PRO A 37 -18.03 -1.85 -4.82
N ASN A 38 -16.71 -2.07 -4.91
CA ASN A 38 -15.66 -1.19 -5.47
C ASN A 38 -14.82 -0.43 -4.43
N ASN A 39 -13.73 -1.07 -4.01
CA ASN A 39 -12.72 -0.55 -3.09
C ASN A 39 -11.42 -0.15 -3.79
N LEU A 40 -11.21 -0.65 -5.02
CA LEU A 40 -10.16 -0.17 -5.89
C LEU A 40 -10.63 1.11 -6.59
N ARG A 41 -9.73 2.08 -6.72
CA ARG A 41 -9.96 3.30 -7.51
C ARG A 41 -9.00 3.40 -8.70
N PRO A 42 -9.42 4.04 -9.81
CA PRO A 42 -8.46 4.49 -10.81
C PRO A 42 -7.41 5.36 -10.13
N SER A 43 -6.16 5.23 -10.55
CA SER A 43 -5.07 5.94 -9.87
C SER A 43 -5.12 7.46 -10.08
N ASN A 44 -4.24 8.17 -9.38
CA ASN A 44 -4.15 9.62 -9.42
C ASN A 44 -3.40 10.13 -10.67
N ARG A 45 -3.50 11.43 -10.91
CA ARG A 45 -2.86 12.14 -12.03
C ARG A 45 -1.34 11.92 -12.17
N PHE A 46 -0.64 11.49 -11.11
CA PHE A 46 0.81 11.32 -11.13
C PHE A 46 1.26 10.04 -11.82
N LEU A 47 0.35 9.05 -11.98
CA LEU A 47 0.69 7.87 -12.77
C LEU A 47 0.54 8.09 -14.27
N GLY A 48 -0.16 9.16 -14.70
CA GLY A 48 -0.40 9.46 -16.10
C GLY A 48 -1.32 8.45 -16.80
N GLU A 49 -1.46 8.59 -18.11
CA GLU A 49 -2.24 7.71 -18.96
C GLU A 49 -1.36 7.18 -20.09
N ALA A 50 -1.41 5.86 -20.32
CA ALA A 50 -0.79 5.22 -21.47
C ALA A 50 -1.80 4.35 -22.21
N GLU A 51 -1.60 4.19 -23.51
CA GLU A 51 -2.52 3.43 -24.36
C GLU A 51 -2.65 1.97 -23.90
N ASN A 52 -1.57 1.38 -23.37
CA ASN A 52 -1.47 -0.04 -23.05
C ASN A 52 -1.48 -0.37 -21.55
N VAL A 53 -1.65 0.61 -20.65
CA VAL A 53 -1.54 0.40 -19.19
C VAL A 53 -2.69 1.07 -18.44
N ILE A 54 -3.19 0.40 -17.40
CA ILE A 54 -4.13 0.97 -16.42
C ILE A 54 -3.61 0.72 -15.01
N PHE A 55 -3.73 1.73 -14.15
CA PHE A 55 -3.46 1.61 -12.72
C PHE A 55 -4.72 1.67 -11.87
N TRP A 56 -4.83 0.74 -10.93
CA TRP A 56 -5.80 0.78 -9.83
C TRP A 56 -5.07 0.80 -8.50
N VAL A 57 -5.64 1.47 -7.50
CA VAL A 57 -5.05 1.61 -6.17
C VAL A 57 -6.01 1.19 -5.08
N PHE A 58 -5.48 0.50 -4.07
CA PHE A 58 -6.16 0.21 -2.81
C PHE A 58 -5.45 0.96 -1.67
N ASP A 59 -5.98 2.11 -1.29
CA ASP A 59 -5.40 2.93 -0.22
C ASP A 59 -6.05 2.68 1.13
N LEU A 60 -5.24 2.78 2.18
CA LEU A 60 -5.61 2.67 3.58
C LEU A 60 -5.33 3.98 4.33
N PRO A 61 -5.88 4.16 5.54
CA PRO A 61 -5.70 5.41 6.27
C PRO A 61 -4.25 5.55 6.73
N ARG A 62 -3.63 6.70 6.46
CA ARG A 62 -2.28 7.01 6.93
C ARG A 62 -2.15 6.83 8.43
N VAL A 63 -0.89 6.69 8.89
CA VAL A 63 -0.51 6.76 10.31
C VAL A 63 -0.95 5.55 11.13
N ILE A 64 -2.24 5.22 11.15
CA ILE A 64 -2.78 4.05 11.86
C ILE A 64 -2.42 2.73 11.18
N THR A 65 -2.37 2.69 9.85
CA THR A 65 -2.03 1.49 9.07
C THR A 65 -0.58 1.48 8.60
N CYS A 66 0.25 2.40 9.08
CA CYS A 66 1.66 2.53 8.72
C CYS A 66 2.55 2.20 9.93
N PRO A 67 2.70 0.93 10.35
CA PRO A 67 3.52 0.60 11.51
C PRO A 67 5.01 0.87 11.28
N GLY A 68 5.49 0.75 10.03
CA GLY A 68 6.87 1.04 9.63
C GLY A 68 7.17 2.51 9.33
N ARG A 69 6.24 3.43 9.57
CA ARG A 69 6.45 4.86 9.28
C ARG A 69 7.64 5.42 10.07
N THR A 70 8.47 6.21 9.41
CA THR A 70 9.56 6.97 10.03
C THR A 70 9.09 8.36 10.46
N THR A 71 9.95 9.13 11.14
CA THR A 71 9.65 10.51 11.55
C THR A 71 9.49 11.40 10.32
N ILE A 72 10.41 11.30 9.37
CA ILE A 72 10.35 12.03 8.09
C ILE A 72 9.06 11.68 7.34
N CYS A 73 8.67 10.41 7.31
CA CYS A 73 7.43 9.97 6.68
C CYS A 73 6.17 10.60 7.31
N LEU A 74 6.18 10.86 8.62
CA LEU A 74 5.06 11.52 9.31
C LEU A 74 4.97 13.01 8.97
N GLU A 75 6.12 13.67 8.88
CA GLU A 75 6.23 15.09 8.58
C GLU A 75 5.82 15.40 7.14
N HIS A 76 6.33 14.60 6.18
CA HIS A 76 6.17 14.73 4.73
C HIS A 76 5.13 13.77 4.14
N CYS A 77 4.19 13.27 4.95
CA CYS A 77 3.14 12.39 4.45
C CYS A 77 2.30 13.13 3.40
N TYR A 78 2.38 12.75 2.12
CA TYR A 78 1.71 13.45 1.02
C TYR A 78 0.17 13.55 1.18
N GLN A 79 -0.44 12.67 1.98
CA GLN A 79 -1.87 12.76 2.27
C GLN A 79 -2.22 13.75 3.39
N LYS A 80 -1.24 14.21 4.18
CA LYS A 80 -1.45 15.16 5.28
C LYS A 80 -2.12 16.45 4.83
N ASP A 81 -1.68 17.01 3.72
CA ASP A 81 -2.17 18.31 3.24
C ASP A 81 -3.58 18.22 2.66
N VAL A 82 -3.88 17.12 1.96
CA VAL A 82 -5.24 16.85 1.45
C VAL A 82 -6.23 16.77 2.61
N VAL A 83 -5.86 16.06 3.68
CA VAL A 83 -6.70 15.94 4.87
C VAL A 83 -6.89 17.28 5.57
N LYS A 84 -5.79 18.02 5.78
CA LYS A 84 -5.80 19.32 6.45
C LYS A 84 -6.74 20.31 5.73
N MET A 85 -6.64 20.39 4.41
CA MET A 85 -7.49 21.27 3.59
C MET A 85 -9.00 20.97 3.74
N HIS A 86 -9.38 19.69 3.88
CA HIS A 86 -10.79 19.31 4.05
C HIS A 86 -11.29 19.60 5.48
N LYS A 87 -10.47 19.31 6.49
CA LYS A 87 -10.78 19.62 7.89
C LYS A 87 -10.98 21.12 8.13
N GLU A 88 -10.14 21.97 7.54
CA GLU A 88 -10.29 23.44 7.61
C GLU A 88 -11.61 23.94 7.01
N LYS A 89 -12.21 23.16 6.10
CA LYS A 89 -13.53 23.45 5.51
C LYS A 89 -14.70 22.83 6.29
N GLY A 90 -14.44 22.25 7.46
CA GLY A 90 -15.44 21.60 8.31
C GLY A 90 -16.07 20.35 7.67
N LYS A 91 -15.37 19.68 6.75
CA LYS A 91 -15.88 18.49 6.03
C LYS A 91 -14.91 17.34 6.16
N ASP A 92 -15.45 16.13 6.30
CA ASP A 92 -14.65 14.92 6.11
C ASP A 92 -14.19 14.80 4.66
N SER A 93 -12.93 14.42 4.45
CA SER A 93 -12.43 14.17 3.10
C SER A 93 -13.07 12.89 2.54
N PRO A 94 -13.73 12.93 1.37
CA PRO A 94 -14.24 11.71 0.72
C PRO A 94 -13.16 10.66 0.43
N ILE A 95 -11.89 11.08 0.39
CA ILE A 95 -10.73 10.23 0.27
C ILE A 95 -10.45 9.51 1.60
N GLU A 96 -10.46 10.22 2.73
CA GLU A 96 -10.28 9.60 4.04
C GLU A 96 -11.39 8.62 4.40
N VAL A 97 -12.65 8.97 4.10
CA VAL A 97 -13.79 8.07 4.32
C VAL A 97 -13.58 6.77 3.55
N HIS A 98 -13.12 6.86 2.30
CA HIS A 98 -12.82 5.68 1.49
C HIS A 98 -11.68 4.84 2.06
N HIS A 99 -10.60 5.47 2.50
CA HIS A 99 -9.50 4.73 3.13
C HIS A 99 -9.98 4.00 4.39
N LYS A 100 -10.82 4.64 5.20
CA LYS A 100 -11.42 4.00 6.37
C LYS A 100 -12.28 2.79 5.96
N ILE A 101 -13.11 2.92 4.93
CA ILE A 101 -13.89 1.80 4.38
C ILE A 101 -12.97 0.65 3.93
N ASN A 102 -11.90 0.95 3.19
CA ASN A 102 -10.91 -0.04 2.75
C ASN A 102 -10.27 -0.78 3.93
N PHE A 103 -9.93 -0.05 5.00
CA PHE A 103 -9.42 -0.67 6.23
C PHE A 103 -10.44 -1.62 6.86
N PHE A 104 -11.71 -1.22 7.03
CA PHE A 104 -12.70 -2.14 7.60
C PHE A 104 -13.01 -3.33 6.69
N ARG A 105 -12.93 -3.16 5.36
CA ARG A 105 -13.02 -4.25 4.38
C ARG A 105 -11.87 -5.24 4.53
N SER A 106 -10.63 -4.78 4.71
CA SER A 106 -9.48 -5.67 4.86
C SER A 106 -9.50 -6.52 6.12
N LEU A 107 -10.28 -6.09 7.12
CA LEU A 107 -10.53 -6.85 8.35
C LEU A 107 -11.57 -7.98 8.19
N GLN A 108 -12.34 -8.00 7.10
CA GLN A 108 -13.36 -9.03 6.91
C GLN A 108 -12.74 -10.38 6.50
N ASN A 109 -13.42 -11.48 6.85
CA ASN A 109 -13.02 -12.83 6.46
C ASN A 109 -13.21 -13.08 4.97
N ASP A 110 -14.21 -12.45 4.36
CA ASP A 110 -14.53 -12.56 2.93
C ASP A 110 -13.74 -11.56 2.06
N PHE A 111 -12.72 -10.89 2.62
CA PHE A 111 -11.95 -9.87 1.92
C PHE A 111 -11.26 -10.41 0.67
N VAL A 112 -10.65 -11.58 0.76
CA VAL A 112 -9.93 -12.22 -0.36
C VAL A 112 -10.89 -12.48 -1.52
N ASP A 113 -11.98 -13.20 -1.28
CA ASP A 113 -12.99 -13.54 -2.29
C ASP A 113 -13.57 -12.30 -2.96
N ASN A 114 -13.95 -11.30 -2.15
CA ASN A 114 -14.52 -10.06 -2.64
C ASN A 114 -13.51 -9.26 -3.48
N MET A 115 -12.24 -9.20 -3.06
CA MET A 115 -11.20 -8.47 -3.79
C MET A 115 -10.83 -9.18 -5.10
N VAL A 116 -10.70 -10.50 -5.10
CA VAL A 116 -10.48 -11.29 -6.33
C VAL A 116 -11.62 -11.07 -7.31
N LYS A 117 -12.88 -11.15 -6.85
CA LYS A 117 -14.07 -10.87 -7.67
C LYS A 117 -14.05 -9.44 -8.22
N GLU A 118 -13.70 -8.46 -7.40
CA GLU A 118 -13.59 -7.07 -7.84
C GLU A 118 -12.52 -6.90 -8.92
N ILE A 119 -11.34 -7.50 -8.75
CA ILE A 119 -10.22 -7.42 -9.70
C ILE A 119 -10.57 -8.09 -11.02
N ASN A 120 -11.18 -9.28 -10.99
CA ASN A 120 -11.59 -10.02 -12.19
C ASN A 120 -12.64 -9.24 -13.01
N ASN A 121 -13.43 -8.38 -12.34
CA ASN A 121 -14.38 -7.49 -13.00
C ASN A 121 -13.75 -6.24 -13.62
N LYS A 122 -12.50 -5.90 -13.28
CA LYS A 122 -11.74 -4.87 -14.01
C LYS A 122 -11.36 -5.49 -15.36
N LYS A 123 -12.09 -5.15 -16.41
CA LYS A 123 -11.82 -5.60 -17.79
C LYS A 123 -10.95 -4.55 -18.49
N PRO A 124 -9.61 -4.67 -18.52
CA PRO A 124 -8.73 -3.62 -19.02
C PRO A 124 -8.69 -3.54 -20.56
N ASN A 125 -9.59 -4.22 -21.28
CA ASN A 125 -9.69 -4.20 -22.74
C ASN A 125 -8.35 -4.46 -23.45
N GLY A 126 -7.61 -5.48 -23.00
CA GLY A 126 -6.33 -5.89 -23.58
C GLY A 126 -5.11 -5.14 -23.04
N LYS A 127 -5.30 -4.12 -22.19
CA LYS A 127 -4.23 -3.38 -21.51
C LYS A 127 -3.66 -4.17 -20.32
N ASP A 128 -2.42 -3.88 -19.98
CA ASP A 128 -1.79 -4.37 -18.74
C ASP A 128 -2.40 -3.64 -17.54
N LEU A 129 -2.74 -4.41 -16.50
CA LEU A 129 -3.37 -3.88 -15.30
C LEU A 129 -2.38 -3.93 -14.13
N TYR A 130 -2.08 -2.76 -13.57
CA TYR A 130 -1.25 -2.64 -12.38
C TYR A 130 -2.11 -2.29 -11.17
N ILE A 131 -2.05 -3.13 -10.15
CA ILE A 131 -2.72 -2.94 -8.87
C ILE A 131 -1.68 -2.48 -7.86
N ARG A 132 -1.76 -1.22 -7.47
CA ARG A 132 -0.95 -0.65 -6.40
C ARG A 132 -1.64 -0.91 -5.07
N ILE A 133 -1.11 -1.86 -4.33
CA ILE A 133 -1.43 -2.09 -2.93
C ILE A 133 -0.82 -0.91 -2.18
N HIS A 134 -1.69 -0.01 -1.72
CA HIS A 134 -1.40 1.28 -1.07
C HIS A 134 -0.40 2.21 -1.78
N ALA A 135 -0.92 3.34 -2.26
CA ALA A 135 -0.17 4.59 -2.30
C ALA A 135 -0.11 5.23 -0.90
N CYS A 136 -1.15 5.07 -0.08
CA CYS A 136 -1.19 5.47 1.32
C CYS A 136 -1.66 4.34 2.23
N GLY A 137 -1.15 4.36 3.46
CA GLY A 137 -1.18 3.22 4.35
C GLY A 137 0.01 2.32 4.10
N ASP A 138 0.03 1.18 4.77
CA ASP A 138 1.01 0.13 4.55
C ASP A 138 0.41 -1.22 4.99
N PHE A 139 1.18 -2.29 4.90
CA PHE A 139 0.83 -3.54 5.55
C PHE A 139 0.82 -3.32 7.08
N TYR A 140 -0.36 -3.35 7.69
CA TYR A 140 -0.52 -3.05 9.12
C TYR A 140 -0.37 -4.27 10.04
N ASP A 141 -0.52 -5.48 9.49
CA ASP A 141 -0.20 -6.76 10.14
C ASP A 141 0.06 -7.89 9.12
N GLU A 142 0.48 -9.03 9.64
CA GLU A 142 0.84 -10.23 8.88
C GLU A 142 -0.37 -10.88 8.20
N GLU A 143 -1.54 -10.83 8.83
CA GLU A 143 -2.79 -11.35 8.27
C GLU A 143 -3.17 -10.58 7.00
N TYR A 144 -3.12 -9.25 7.06
CA TYR A 144 -3.43 -8.41 5.91
C TYR A 144 -2.43 -8.60 4.75
N LEU A 145 -1.14 -8.75 5.05
CA LEU A 145 -0.14 -9.08 4.03
C LEU A 145 -0.43 -10.45 3.39
N ASN A 146 -0.71 -11.49 4.19
CA ASN A 146 -1.05 -12.81 3.67
C ASN A 146 -2.30 -12.78 2.78
N LYS A 147 -3.35 -12.04 3.16
CA LYS A 147 -4.55 -11.83 2.33
C LYS A 147 -4.19 -11.28 0.95
N TRP A 148 -3.30 -10.29 0.86
CA TRP A 148 -2.86 -9.77 -0.43
C TRP A 148 -2.02 -10.75 -1.25
N ILE A 149 -1.15 -11.52 -0.60
CA ILE A 149 -0.37 -12.56 -1.28
C ILE A 149 -1.33 -13.59 -1.90
N GLU A 150 -2.36 -14.00 -1.16
CA GLU A 150 -3.40 -14.90 -1.64
C GLU A 150 -4.16 -14.31 -2.85
N ILE A 151 -4.65 -13.08 -2.72
CA ILE A 151 -5.32 -12.36 -3.82
C ILE A 151 -4.43 -12.30 -5.07
N ALA A 152 -3.16 -11.91 -4.91
CA ALA A 152 -2.22 -11.79 -6.02
C ALA A 152 -1.96 -13.14 -6.68
N THR A 153 -1.83 -14.20 -5.89
CA THR A 153 -1.61 -15.57 -6.37
C THR A 153 -2.82 -16.08 -7.14
N GLU A 154 -4.04 -15.92 -6.60
CA GLU A 154 -5.27 -16.37 -7.26
C GLU A 154 -5.51 -15.64 -8.59
N VAL A 155 -5.36 -14.31 -8.61
CA VAL A 155 -5.54 -13.50 -9.82
C VAL A 155 -4.53 -13.88 -10.89
N LYS A 156 -3.29 -14.23 -10.53
CA LYS A 156 -2.25 -14.59 -11.51
C LYS A 156 -2.61 -15.81 -12.34
N LYS A 157 -3.33 -16.77 -11.75
CA LYS A 157 -3.73 -18.03 -12.40
C LYS A 157 -4.61 -17.78 -13.62
N THR A 158 -5.45 -16.74 -13.59
CA THR A 158 -6.38 -16.40 -14.68
C THR A 158 -5.97 -15.17 -15.48
N HIS A 159 -5.16 -14.28 -14.89
CA HIS A 159 -4.81 -12.99 -15.48
C HIS A 159 -3.29 -12.74 -15.45
N PRO A 160 -2.52 -13.32 -16.40
CA PRO A 160 -1.06 -13.19 -16.42
C PRO A 160 -0.55 -11.74 -16.61
N LYS A 161 -1.38 -10.87 -17.20
CA LYS A 161 -1.10 -9.43 -17.44
C LYS A 161 -1.53 -8.51 -16.28
N TYR A 162 -1.90 -9.09 -15.14
CA TYR A 162 -2.25 -8.33 -13.94
C TYR A 162 -1.06 -8.38 -12.98
N TYR A 163 -0.60 -7.20 -12.56
CA TYR A 163 0.63 -7.02 -11.80
C TYR A 163 0.31 -6.33 -10.48
N PHE A 164 0.78 -6.90 -9.37
CA PHE A 164 0.61 -6.32 -8.04
C PHE A 164 1.89 -5.62 -7.61
N MET A 165 1.76 -4.47 -6.97
CA MET A 165 2.86 -3.62 -6.55
C MET A 165 2.59 -3.03 -5.17
N ALA A 166 3.58 -3.05 -4.28
CA ALA A 166 3.51 -2.41 -2.98
C ALA A 166 4.82 -1.68 -2.66
N TYR A 167 4.71 -0.39 -2.34
CA TYR A 167 5.81 0.37 -1.76
C TYR A 167 5.63 0.29 -0.25
N THR A 168 6.58 -0.29 0.45
CA THR A 168 6.40 -0.62 1.87
C THR A 168 7.57 -0.14 2.74
N LYS A 169 7.23 0.23 3.97
CA LYS A 169 8.14 0.40 5.11
C LYS A 169 7.89 -0.65 6.20
N SER A 170 6.86 -1.48 6.05
CA SER A 170 6.50 -2.54 6.98
C SER A 170 7.42 -3.77 6.87
N TYR A 171 8.73 -3.55 6.89
CA TYR A 171 9.75 -4.56 6.64
C TYR A 171 9.70 -5.73 7.63
N LYS A 172 9.43 -5.46 8.91
CA LYS A 172 9.31 -6.50 9.93
C LYS A 172 8.12 -7.44 9.70
N ILE A 173 6.99 -6.90 9.25
CA ILE A 173 5.80 -7.70 8.90
C ILE A 173 6.13 -8.57 7.70
N LEU A 174 6.76 -8.00 6.66
CA LEU A 174 7.22 -8.75 5.51
C LEU A 174 8.20 -9.86 5.93
N ASP A 175 9.19 -9.54 6.76
CA ASP A 175 10.20 -10.50 7.22
C ASP A 175 9.59 -11.67 7.97
N ASN A 176 8.62 -11.41 8.86
CA ASN A 176 7.92 -12.47 9.60
C ASN A 176 7.16 -13.40 8.64
N VAL A 177 6.34 -12.83 7.73
CA VAL A 177 5.60 -13.62 6.75
C VAL A 177 6.53 -14.43 5.85
N MET A 178 7.62 -13.83 5.37
CA MET A 178 8.57 -14.51 4.50
C MET A 178 9.31 -15.64 5.23
N LYS A 179 9.74 -15.42 6.48
CA LYS A 179 10.34 -16.48 7.32
C LYS A 179 9.40 -17.66 7.51
N GLU A 180 8.12 -17.41 7.79
CA GLU A 180 7.13 -18.48 7.93
C GLU A 180 6.92 -19.27 6.63
N LYS A 181 6.90 -18.60 5.48
CA LYS A 181 6.78 -19.29 4.18
C LYS A 181 8.04 -20.08 3.84
N ILE A 182 9.22 -19.51 4.05
CA ILE A 182 10.52 -20.18 3.86
C ILE A 182 10.67 -21.39 4.79
N ALA A 183 10.18 -21.31 6.02
CA ALA A 183 10.21 -22.43 6.95
C ALA A 183 9.35 -23.61 6.47
N LYS A 184 8.28 -23.35 5.71
CA LYS A 184 7.40 -24.38 5.12
C LYS A 184 7.94 -24.89 3.79
N ASP A 185 8.56 -24.02 3.02
CA ASP A 185 9.22 -24.33 1.75
C ASP A 185 10.51 -23.51 1.63
N SER A 186 11.65 -24.18 1.81
CA SER A 186 12.98 -23.55 1.79
C SER A 186 13.33 -22.86 0.48
N GLN A 187 12.63 -23.17 -0.62
CA GLN A 187 12.83 -22.54 -1.92
C GLN A 187 11.93 -21.32 -2.14
N TYR A 188 11.00 -21.04 -1.21
CA TYR A 188 10.08 -19.91 -1.34
C TYR A 188 10.82 -18.58 -1.33
N THR A 189 10.54 -17.73 -2.31
CA THR A 189 11.16 -16.43 -2.51
C THR A 189 10.11 -15.32 -2.52
N LEU A 190 10.58 -14.07 -2.56
CA LEU A 190 9.69 -12.92 -2.69
C LEU A 190 8.92 -12.93 -4.02
N ASP A 191 9.48 -13.48 -5.09
CA ASP A 191 8.83 -13.57 -6.40
C ASP A 191 7.61 -14.52 -6.38
N ASP A 192 7.61 -15.53 -5.50
CA ASP A 192 6.50 -16.49 -5.32
C ASP A 192 5.24 -15.87 -4.70
N THR A 193 5.34 -14.65 -4.17
CA THR A 193 4.18 -13.90 -3.66
C THR A 193 3.31 -13.32 -4.78
N ASN A 194 3.83 -13.26 -6.00
CA ASN A 194 3.29 -12.50 -7.13
C ASN A 194 3.02 -11.00 -6.82
N ILE A 195 3.64 -10.47 -5.77
CA ILE A 195 3.63 -9.05 -5.44
C ILE A 195 5.03 -8.49 -5.66
N HIS A 196 5.10 -7.43 -6.45
CA HIS A 196 6.31 -6.63 -6.54
C HIS A 196 6.41 -5.73 -5.30
N PHE A 197 7.32 -6.04 -4.38
CA PHE A 197 7.63 -5.14 -3.29
C PHE A 197 8.77 -4.18 -3.64
N MET A 198 8.58 -2.92 -3.30
CA MET A 198 9.57 -1.85 -3.39
C MET A 198 9.83 -1.31 -1.98
N ALA A 199 11.09 -1.35 -1.54
CA ALA A 199 11.49 -0.80 -0.25
C ALA A 199 11.43 0.72 -0.31
N SER A 200 10.56 1.33 0.49
CA SER A 200 10.39 2.77 0.54
C SER A 200 11.26 3.39 1.63
N ILE A 201 12.48 3.77 1.26
CA ILE A 201 13.53 4.22 2.16
C ILE A 201 13.46 5.75 2.34
N MET A 202 13.65 6.19 3.57
CA MET A 202 13.84 7.58 3.99
C MET A 202 15.21 7.72 4.68
N ASP A 203 15.72 8.94 4.83
CA ASP A 203 17.01 9.19 5.49
C ASP A 203 17.10 8.62 6.92
N ASP A 204 15.96 8.50 7.61
CA ASP A 204 15.83 7.97 8.98
C ASP A 204 15.40 6.49 9.03
N THR A 205 15.57 5.75 7.93
CA THR A 205 15.34 4.29 7.89
C THR A 205 16.36 3.57 8.76
N LYS A 206 15.89 2.68 9.62
CA LYS A 206 16.73 2.01 10.62
C LYS A 206 17.65 0.99 9.98
N LYS A 207 18.80 0.75 10.61
CA LYS A 207 19.77 -0.24 10.15
C LYS A 207 19.17 -1.65 10.10
N GLU A 208 18.38 -2.04 11.10
CA GLU A 208 17.76 -3.37 11.15
C GLU A 208 16.75 -3.58 10.01
N ASP A 209 16.09 -2.49 9.59
CA ASP A 209 15.18 -2.52 8.44
C ASP A 209 15.96 -2.65 7.12
N MET A 210 17.12 -1.99 7.01
CA MET A 210 18.03 -2.16 5.86
C MET A 210 18.54 -3.59 5.72
N GLU A 211 18.84 -4.28 6.82
CA GLU A 211 19.26 -5.69 6.79
C GLU A 211 18.17 -6.61 6.22
N ILE A 212 16.89 -6.30 6.46
CA ILE A 212 15.75 -7.03 5.88
C ILE A 212 15.66 -6.75 4.36
N ILE A 213 15.79 -5.49 3.96
CA ILE A 213 15.75 -5.06 2.55
C ILE A 213 16.82 -5.82 1.74
N GLU A 214 18.05 -5.88 2.25
CA GLU A 214 19.17 -6.59 1.59
C GLU A 214 18.94 -8.11 1.57
N ARG A 215 18.46 -8.71 2.67
CA ARG A 215 18.17 -10.15 2.74
C ARG A 215 17.25 -10.62 1.63
N TYR A 216 16.23 -9.84 1.32
CA TYR A 216 15.25 -10.15 0.28
C TYR A 216 15.55 -9.50 -1.07
N HIS A 217 16.73 -8.89 -1.23
CA HIS A 217 17.17 -8.21 -2.45
C HIS A 217 16.11 -7.25 -2.99
N MET A 218 15.47 -6.50 -2.08
CA MET A 218 14.36 -5.64 -2.46
C MET A 218 14.86 -4.45 -3.28
N PRO A 219 14.20 -4.11 -4.40
CA PRO A 219 14.47 -2.86 -5.10
C PRO A 219 14.14 -1.68 -4.19
N LYS A 220 14.89 -0.59 -4.32
CA LYS A 220 14.83 0.56 -3.41
C LYS A 220 14.24 1.78 -4.09
N TYR A 221 13.31 2.43 -3.38
CA TYR A 221 12.84 3.77 -3.66
C TYR A 221 13.25 4.66 -2.48
N ILE A 222 14.24 5.51 -2.68
CA ILE A 222 14.84 6.37 -1.66
C ILE A 222 14.30 7.78 -1.82
N ALA A 223 13.64 8.29 -0.78
CA ALA A 223 13.26 9.69 -0.70
C ALA A 223 14.14 10.38 0.35
N THR A 224 14.90 11.39 -0.07
CA THR A 224 15.94 12.02 0.77
C THR A 224 15.77 13.54 0.84
N SER A 225 16.12 14.11 1.99
CA SER A 225 16.22 15.56 2.19
C SER A 225 17.50 16.15 1.58
N LYS A 226 18.48 15.29 1.24
CA LYS A 226 19.74 15.69 0.65
C LYS A 226 19.53 16.09 -0.80
N ASP A 227 20.27 17.08 -1.27
CA ASP A 227 20.17 17.53 -2.65
C ASP A 227 20.69 16.44 -3.61
N VAL A 228 19.76 15.80 -4.34
CA VAL A 228 20.04 14.78 -5.35
C VAL A 228 20.59 15.39 -6.65
N SER A 229 20.66 16.74 -6.76
CA SER A 229 21.09 17.43 -8.00
C SER A 229 22.58 17.25 -8.35
N SER A 230 23.40 16.73 -7.45
CA SER A 230 24.85 16.57 -7.64
C SER A 230 25.28 15.10 -7.69
N ASN A 231 25.18 14.53 -8.89
CA ASN A 231 25.87 13.32 -9.36
C ASN A 231 25.41 11.94 -8.79
N VAL A 232 25.21 11.00 -9.73
CA VAL A 232 25.21 9.52 -9.59
C VAL A 232 23.88 8.81 -9.25
N LEU A 233 22.80 9.47 -8.85
CA LEU A 233 21.52 8.79 -8.56
C LEU A 233 20.43 9.12 -9.58
N ASN A 234 19.68 8.10 -10.03
CA ASN A 234 18.57 8.23 -10.97
C ASN A 234 17.41 8.99 -10.31
N ASP A 235 17.51 10.33 -10.28
CA ASP A 235 16.38 11.18 -9.93
C ASP A 235 15.18 10.81 -10.80
N CYS A 236 14.06 10.45 -10.19
CA CYS A 236 12.85 10.10 -10.92
C CYS A 236 12.25 11.35 -11.56
N LYS A 237 12.76 11.70 -12.74
CA LYS A 237 12.28 12.82 -13.57
C LYS A 237 10.99 12.50 -14.34
N SER A 238 10.42 11.32 -14.16
CA SER A 238 9.22 10.91 -14.87
C SER A 238 8.00 11.65 -14.34
N ILE A 239 7.34 12.41 -15.23
CA ILE A 239 6.04 13.06 -14.96
C ILE A 239 4.88 12.10 -15.28
N ASP A 240 5.14 11.02 -16.02
CA ASP A 240 4.15 10.05 -16.50
C ASP A 240 4.64 8.60 -16.28
N CYS A 241 4.27 8.02 -15.13
CA CYS A 241 4.71 6.67 -14.77
C CYS A 241 4.17 5.58 -15.70
N ALA A 242 3.02 5.80 -16.35
CA ALA A 242 2.41 4.84 -17.26
C ALA A 242 3.23 4.65 -18.54
N LYS A 243 4.00 5.66 -18.94
CA LYS A 243 4.98 5.55 -20.05
C LYS A 243 6.33 5.03 -19.58
N CYS A 244 6.77 5.45 -18.41
CA CYS A 244 8.11 5.15 -17.90
C CYS A 244 8.26 3.71 -17.40
N LEU A 245 7.33 3.27 -16.55
CA LEU A 245 7.29 1.95 -15.91
C LEU A 245 8.58 1.46 -15.23
N LYS A 246 9.58 2.34 -15.02
CA LYS A 246 10.88 1.96 -14.41
C LYS A 246 10.73 1.33 -13.03
N CYS A 247 9.77 1.81 -12.24
CA CYS A 247 9.51 1.25 -10.92
C CYS A 247 8.69 -0.06 -10.97
N TYR A 248 8.18 -0.43 -12.13
CA TYR A 248 7.21 -1.50 -12.31
C TYR A 248 7.81 -2.70 -13.08
N ASN A 249 8.74 -2.46 -14.01
CA ASN A 249 9.37 -3.47 -14.86
C ASN A 249 10.73 -3.98 -14.32
N LYS A 250 11.12 -5.21 -14.66
CA LYS A 250 12.46 -5.79 -14.39
C LYS A 250 13.43 -5.46 -15.56
N PRO A 251 14.76 -5.29 -15.35
CA PRO A 251 15.45 -5.24 -14.06
C PRO A 251 15.20 -3.91 -13.36
N LYS A 252 14.99 -3.98 -12.05
CA LYS A 252 14.47 -2.87 -11.24
C LYS A 252 15.65 -2.05 -10.75
N GLY A 253 15.75 -0.79 -11.17
CA GLY A 253 16.78 0.13 -10.69
C GLY A 253 16.48 0.63 -9.29
N GLU A 254 17.53 0.96 -8.52
CA GLU A 254 17.38 1.83 -7.36
C GLU A 254 16.96 3.22 -7.83
N ILE A 255 15.88 3.75 -7.23
CA ILE A 255 15.31 5.05 -7.57
C ILE A 255 15.55 5.97 -6.39
N VAL A 256 15.99 7.20 -6.67
CA VAL A 256 16.20 8.22 -5.65
C VAL A 256 15.40 9.46 -6.03
N THR A 257 14.83 10.15 -5.05
CA THR A 257 14.11 11.42 -5.25
C THR A 257 14.36 12.33 -4.06
N ASN A 258 14.29 13.64 -4.29
CA ASN A 258 14.13 14.59 -3.21
C ASN A 258 12.78 14.37 -2.50
N LEU A 259 12.72 14.64 -1.20
CA LEU A 259 11.46 14.79 -0.47
C LEU A 259 10.63 15.91 -1.12
N ARG A 260 9.33 15.66 -1.26
CA ARG A 260 8.35 16.59 -1.85
C ARG A 260 7.47 17.19 -0.77
#